data_AF-A0A1A8Y1P2-F1
#
_entry.id   AF-A0A1A8Y1P2-F1
#
_cell.length_a   1.000
_cell.length_b   1.000
_cell.length_c   1.000
_cell.angle_alpha   90.00
_cell.angle_beta   90.00
_cell.angle_gamma   90.00
#
_symmetry.space_group_name_H-M   'P 1'
#
loop_
_entity.id
_entity.type
_entity.pdbx_description
1 polymer ?
#
loop_
_entity_poly.entity_id
_entity_poly.type
_entity_poly.pdbx_seq_one_letter_code
_entity_poly.pdbx_strand_id
1 'polypeptide(L)'
;MPVFVGRDRVAAGQALLDNHPECNVIVSDDGLQHYRLQRAVEIAVFDGRGAGNARLLPAGPLREPLQRLAAVSAVVRSATPLAQKEDATRGVPHFEMRLVGQRFYLLTDAQHSCSADDLQGKRLYAMAGIGDPSRFFRQLEALGLEFEARPFPDHHIYRAADLAFAHDGVVLMTEKDAVKCAALVAGVAWVLPVEAQVISASADHSLLDIILEKIDGRALA
;
A
#
# COMPACT_ATOMS: atom_id res chain seq x y z
N MET A 1 5.69 16.29 -5.23
CA MET A 1 4.55 16.15 -6.15
C MET A 1 3.33 16.81 -5.51
N PRO A 2 2.56 17.65 -6.23
CA PRO A 2 1.35 18.26 -5.68
C PRO A 2 0.31 17.20 -5.30
N VAL A 3 -0.46 17.44 -4.24
CA VAL A 3 -1.52 16.53 -3.76
C VAL A 3 -2.81 17.34 -3.58
N PHE A 4 -3.88 16.91 -4.23
CA PHE A 4 -5.20 17.55 -4.16
C PHE A 4 -6.23 16.55 -3.63
N VAL A 5 -7.00 16.97 -2.63
CA VAL A 5 -8.01 16.12 -1.97
C VAL A 5 -9.39 16.74 -2.19
N GLY A 6 -10.29 16.01 -2.87
CA GLY A 6 -11.68 16.47 -3.05
C GLY A 6 -12.60 15.35 -3.50
N ARG A 7 -13.78 15.21 -2.87
CA ARG A 7 -14.76 14.15 -3.19
C ARG A 7 -15.12 14.11 -4.68
N ASP A 8 -15.23 15.30 -5.29
CA ASP A 8 -15.33 15.45 -6.73
C ASP A 8 -13.93 15.35 -7.36
N ARG A 9 -13.58 14.17 -7.90
CA ARG A 9 -12.26 13.95 -8.50
C ARG A 9 -12.02 14.73 -9.78
N VAL A 10 -13.08 15.07 -10.53
CA VAL A 10 -12.97 15.88 -11.74
C VAL A 10 -12.63 17.31 -11.37
N ALA A 11 -13.36 17.89 -10.40
CA ALA A 11 -13.09 19.24 -9.91
C ALA A 11 -11.70 19.33 -9.26
N ALA A 12 -11.31 18.32 -8.48
CA ALA A 12 -9.97 18.25 -7.88
C ALA A 12 -8.87 18.16 -8.96
N GLY A 13 -9.08 17.36 -10.01
CA GLY A 13 -8.16 17.26 -11.14
C GLY A 13 -8.04 18.56 -11.93
N GLN A 14 -9.16 19.26 -12.18
CA GLN A 14 -9.14 20.56 -12.84
C GLN A 14 -8.39 21.60 -12.00
N ALA A 15 -8.71 21.68 -10.70
CA ALA A 15 -8.02 22.59 -9.80
C ALA A 15 -6.51 22.31 -9.72
N LEU A 16 -6.10 21.04 -9.77
CA LEU A 16 -4.70 20.66 -9.86
C LEU A 16 -4.06 21.23 -11.12
N LEU A 17 -4.66 21.03 -12.30
CA LEU A 17 -4.12 21.53 -13.56
C LEU A 17 -4.10 23.06 -13.64
N ASP A 18 -5.07 23.74 -13.03
CA ASP A 18 -5.12 25.21 -12.98
C ASP A 18 -3.97 25.79 -12.14
N ASN A 19 -3.57 25.10 -11.06
CA ASN A 19 -2.49 25.54 -10.17
C ASN A 19 -1.11 24.99 -10.57
N HIS A 20 -1.09 23.86 -11.29
CA HIS A 20 0.10 23.13 -11.72
C HIS A 20 -0.02 22.74 -13.20
N PRO A 21 0.02 23.72 -14.13
CA PRO A 21 -0.11 23.45 -15.55
C PRO A 21 1.04 22.60 -16.13
N GLU A 22 2.15 22.47 -15.40
CA GLU A 22 3.27 21.58 -15.72
C GLU A 22 2.96 20.09 -15.51
N CYS A 23 1.90 19.75 -14.77
CA CYS A 23 1.53 18.36 -14.54
C CYS A 23 1.01 17.71 -15.83
N ASN A 24 1.74 16.70 -16.31
CA ASN A 24 1.41 15.93 -17.50
C ASN A 24 0.75 14.57 -17.20
N VAL A 25 0.79 14.12 -15.95
CA VAL A 25 0.19 12.86 -15.49
C VAL A 25 -0.51 13.10 -14.14
N ILE A 26 -1.73 12.59 -14.02
CA ILE A 26 -2.50 12.58 -12.76
C ILE A 26 -2.67 11.14 -12.30
N VAL A 27 -2.26 10.87 -11.07
CA VAL A 27 -2.50 9.58 -10.40
C VAL A 27 -3.69 9.74 -9.46
N SER A 28 -4.78 9.02 -9.72
CA SER A 28 -5.94 8.97 -8.84
C SER A 28 -5.84 7.77 -7.91
N ASP A 29 -5.42 7.99 -6.67
CA ASP A 29 -5.50 6.97 -5.62
C ASP A 29 -6.96 6.58 -5.35
N ASP A 30 -7.21 5.28 -5.15
CA ASP A 30 -8.55 4.67 -5.01
C ASP A 30 -9.56 5.12 -6.10
N GLY A 31 -9.08 5.33 -7.34
CA GLY A 31 -9.82 5.97 -8.42
C GLY A 31 -10.81 5.11 -9.21
N LEU A 32 -10.77 3.78 -9.11
CA LEU A 32 -11.46 2.87 -10.05
C LEU A 32 -12.98 3.07 -10.08
N GLN A 33 -13.60 3.28 -8.92
CA GLN A 33 -15.05 3.49 -8.81
C GLN A 33 -15.49 4.92 -9.17
N HIS A 34 -14.56 5.85 -9.44
CA HIS A 34 -14.88 7.24 -9.80
C HIS A 34 -15.15 7.41 -11.30
N TYR A 35 -16.17 6.73 -11.84
CA TYR A 35 -16.47 6.67 -13.29
C TYR A 35 -16.56 8.00 -14.05
N ARG A 36 -16.91 9.10 -13.38
CA ARG A 36 -16.98 10.42 -14.03
C ARG A 36 -15.59 11.00 -14.37
N LEU A 37 -14.54 10.55 -13.69
CA LEU A 37 -13.17 10.91 -14.03
C LEU A 37 -12.69 10.01 -15.19
N GLN A 38 -12.46 10.60 -16.36
CA GLN A 38 -11.86 9.88 -17.48
C GLN A 38 -10.44 9.41 -17.10
N ARG A 39 -10.08 8.19 -17.51
CA ARG A 39 -8.79 7.56 -17.23
C ARG A 39 -8.26 6.91 -18.49
N ALA A 40 -7.00 7.20 -18.82
CA ALA A 40 -6.29 6.52 -19.91
C ALA A 40 -5.82 5.11 -19.50
N VAL A 41 -5.45 4.96 -18.23
CA VAL A 41 -4.92 3.72 -17.64
C VAL A 41 -5.69 3.40 -16.36
N GLU A 42 -6.08 2.14 -16.21
CA GLU A 42 -6.68 1.61 -14.99
C GLU A 42 -5.86 0.44 -14.46
N ILE A 43 -5.43 0.52 -13.20
CA ILE A 43 -4.66 -0.54 -12.55
C ILE A 43 -5.48 -1.05 -11.37
N ALA A 44 -5.87 -2.32 -11.41
CA ALA A 44 -6.54 -2.98 -10.31
C ALA A 44 -5.52 -3.59 -9.36
N VAL A 45 -5.58 -3.22 -8.08
CA VAL A 45 -4.65 -3.71 -7.06
C VAL A 45 -5.38 -4.66 -6.11
N PHE A 46 -4.81 -5.85 -5.91
CA PHE A 46 -5.25 -6.82 -4.92
C PHE A 46 -4.16 -7.07 -3.89
N ASP A 47 -4.53 -7.00 -2.60
CA ASP A 47 -3.64 -7.45 -1.54
C ASP A 47 -3.65 -8.98 -1.37
N GLY A 48 -3.02 -9.47 -0.30
CA GLY A 48 -2.93 -10.91 -0.03
C GLY A 48 -4.27 -11.61 0.20
N ARG A 49 -5.39 -10.89 0.37
CA ARG A 49 -6.74 -11.45 0.49
C ARG A 49 -7.37 -11.74 -0.87
N GLY A 50 -6.85 -11.14 -1.94
CA GLY A 50 -7.36 -11.32 -3.29
C GLY A 50 -8.86 -10.99 -3.39
N ALA A 51 -9.63 -11.88 -4.03
CA ALA A 51 -11.08 -11.72 -4.18
C ALA A 51 -11.90 -12.14 -2.94
N GLY A 52 -11.26 -12.66 -1.89
CA GLY A 52 -11.94 -13.25 -0.74
C GLY A 52 -12.93 -14.34 -1.15
N ASN A 53 -14.20 -14.18 -0.79
CA ASN A 53 -15.27 -15.12 -1.16
C ASN A 53 -15.91 -14.83 -2.54
N ALA A 54 -15.33 -13.90 -3.32
CA ALA A 54 -15.77 -13.46 -4.63
C ALA A 54 -17.22 -12.91 -4.70
N ARG A 55 -17.78 -12.48 -3.57
CA ARG A 55 -19.10 -11.84 -3.50
C ARG A 55 -18.96 -10.32 -3.34
N LEU A 56 -19.96 -9.60 -3.84
CA LEU A 56 -20.09 -8.16 -3.63
C LEU A 56 -20.48 -7.85 -2.18
N LEU A 57 -20.17 -6.63 -1.74
CA LEU A 57 -20.69 -6.08 -0.49
C LEU A 57 -22.23 -6.15 -0.47
N PRO A 58 -22.85 -6.46 0.69
CA PRO A 58 -22.22 -6.78 1.97
C PRO A 58 -21.85 -8.27 2.14
N ALA A 59 -22.19 -9.14 1.17
CA ALA A 59 -21.97 -10.59 1.27
C ALA A 59 -20.51 -11.02 1.09
N GLY A 60 -19.64 -10.11 0.64
CA GLY A 60 -18.21 -10.31 0.44
C GLY A 60 -17.46 -8.98 0.32
N PRO A 61 -16.14 -9.00 0.13
CA PRO A 61 -15.31 -7.80 0.18
C PRO A 61 -15.29 -6.97 -1.11
N LEU A 62 -15.87 -7.47 -2.21
CA LEU A 62 -15.76 -6.82 -3.51
C LEU A 62 -16.69 -5.59 -3.62
N ARG A 63 -16.12 -4.46 -4.08
CA ARG A 63 -16.89 -3.25 -4.43
C ARG A 63 -17.55 -3.35 -5.81
N GLU A 64 -16.98 -4.18 -6.69
CA GLU A 64 -17.43 -4.38 -8.08
C GLU A 64 -17.28 -5.85 -8.50
N PRO A 65 -18.02 -6.32 -9.51
CA PRO A 65 -17.91 -7.68 -10.00
C PRO A 65 -16.51 -7.96 -10.59
N LEU A 66 -15.99 -9.18 -10.43
CA LEU A 66 -14.67 -9.55 -10.98
C LEU A 66 -14.57 -9.39 -12.51
N GLN A 67 -15.69 -9.48 -13.22
CA GLN A 67 -15.76 -9.23 -14.66
C GLN A 67 -15.29 -7.82 -15.06
N ARG A 68 -15.35 -6.86 -14.13
CA ARG A 68 -14.84 -5.49 -14.36
C ARG A 68 -13.34 -5.46 -14.65
N LEU A 69 -12.61 -6.47 -14.18
CA LEU A 69 -11.18 -6.59 -14.42
C LEU A 69 -10.85 -6.76 -15.90
N ALA A 70 -11.75 -7.30 -16.73
CA ALA A 70 -11.53 -7.41 -18.17
C ALA A 70 -11.40 -6.06 -18.89
N ALA A 71 -11.80 -4.96 -18.25
CA ALA A 71 -11.72 -3.61 -18.81
C ALA A 71 -10.59 -2.75 -18.22
N VAL A 72 -9.79 -3.29 -17.28
CA VAL A 72 -8.63 -2.57 -16.72
C VAL A 72 -7.40 -2.80 -17.60
N SER A 73 -6.40 -1.92 -17.47
CA SER A 73 -5.15 -2.01 -18.23
C SER A 73 -4.17 -3.02 -17.65
N ALA A 74 -4.17 -3.20 -16.32
CA ALA A 74 -3.32 -4.17 -15.65
C ALA A 74 -3.89 -4.56 -14.27
N VAL A 75 -3.51 -5.76 -13.81
CA VAL A 75 -3.80 -6.23 -12.45
C VAL A 75 -2.48 -6.39 -11.69
N VAL A 76 -2.33 -5.70 -10.56
CA VAL A 76 -1.21 -5.84 -9.63
C VAL A 76 -1.68 -6.60 -8.41
N ARG A 77 -0.94 -7.63 -7.98
CA ARG A 77 -1.34 -8.48 -6.85
C ARG A 77 -0.19 -8.77 -5.90
N SER A 78 -0.47 -8.79 -4.60
CA SER A 78 0.43 -9.46 -3.65
C SER A 78 0.53 -10.94 -4.02
N ALA A 79 1.65 -11.61 -3.72
CA ALA A 79 1.99 -12.99 -4.11
C ALA A 79 0.95 -14.12 -3.80
N THR A 80 -0.23 -13.79 -3.28
CA THR A 80 -1.33 -14.72 -3.08
C THR A 80 -2.10 -14.95 -4.39
N PRO A 81 -2.36 -16.20 -4.80
CA PRO A 81 -3.22 -16.51 -5.94
C PRO A 81 -4.65 -15.99 -5.73
N LEU A 82 -5.24 -15.36 -6.75
CA LEU A 82 -6.70 -15.22 -6.81
C LEU A 82 -7.26 -16.64 -6.95
N ALA A 83 -8.19 -17.03 -6.07
CA ALA A 83 -8.90 -18.29 -6.22
C ALA A 83 -9.42 -18.41 -7.67
N GLN A 84 -9.03 -19.50 -8.33
CA GLN A 84 -9.15 -19.77 -9.76
C GLN A 84 -10.49 -19.32 -10.34
N LYS A 85 -10.51 -18.11 -10.91
CA LYS A 85 -11.39 -17.72 -12.00
C LYS A 85 -10.52 -17.05 -13.05
N GLU A 86 -9.70 -17.87 -13.69
CA GLU A 86 -8.74 -17.52 -14.77
C GLU A 86 -9.42 -16.79 -15.95
N ASP A 87 -10.75 -16.83 -16.04
CA ASP A 87 -11.50 -16.20 -17.13
C ASP A 87 -11.78 -14.70 -16.92
N ALA A 88 -11.86 -14.21 -15.67
CA ALA A 88 -12.26 -12.82 -15.39
C ALA A 88 -11.19 -11.78 -15.76
N THR A 89 -9.94 -12.20 -15.90
CA THR A 89 -8.79 -11.36 -16.23
C THR A 89 -8.10 -11.82 -17.52
N ARG A 90 -8.78 -12.65 -18.32
CA ARG A 90 -8.22 -13.19 -19.56
C ARG A 90 -7.81 -12.06 -20.49
N GLY A 91 -6.54 -12.07 -20.91
CA GLY A 91 -5.96 -11.05 -21.79
C GLY A 91 -5.52 -9.77 -21.08
N VAL A 92 -5.65 -9.68 -19.75
CA VAL A 92 -5.16 -8.54 -18.97
C VAL A 92 -3.80 -8.89 -18.36
N PRO A 93 -2.77 -8.03 -18.52
CA PRO A 93 -1.46 -8.24 -17.91
C PRO A 93 -1.52 -8.30 -16.38
N HIS A 94 -0.79 -9.26 -15.80
CA HIS A 94 -0.70 -9.47 -14.35
C HIS A 94 0.72 -9.23 -13.84
N PHE A 95 0.82 -8.45 -12.76
CA PHE A 95 2.07 -8.15 -12.08
C PHE A 95 2.00 -8.60 -10.64
N GLU A 96 3.12 -9.13 -10.15
CA GLU A 96 3.28 -9.42 -8.73
C GLU A 96 3.82 -8.18 -8.03
N MET A 97 3.32 -7.88 -6.84
CA MET A 97 3.84 -6.84 -5.97
C MET A 97 4.31 -7.46 -4.66
N ARG A 98 5.55 -7.15 -4.29
CA ARG A 98 6.11 -7.45 -2.97
C ARG A 98 6.35 -6.16 -2.23
N LEU A 99 6.02 -6.14 -0.94
CA LEU A 99 6.49 -5.07 -0.06
C LEU A 99 7.82 -5.52 0.53
N VAL A 100 8.82 -4.67 0.42
CA VAL A 100 10.18 -4.95 0.87
C VAL A 100 10.62 -3.84 1.79
N GLY A 101 11.18 -4.20 2.95
CA GLY A 101 11.68 -3.26 3.93
C GLY A 101 12.65 -3.97 4.85
N GLN A 102 13.86 -3.43 4.99
CA GLN A 102 14.96 -4.08 5.72
C GLN A 102 15.62 -3.16 6.77
N ARG A 103 15.46 -1.85 6.61
CA ARG A 103 16.04 -0.85 7.49
C ARG A 103 14.93 -0.05 8.15
N PHE A 104 15.16 0.31 9.39
CA PHE A 104 14.28 1.17 10.15
C PHE A 104 14.85 2.57 10.23
N TYR A 105 13.99 3.56 10.44
CA TYR A 105 14.42 4.91 10.81
C TYR A 105 13.80 5.34 12.15
N LEU A 106 14.49 6.20 12.88
CA LEU A 106 14.02 6.67 14.18
C LEU A 106 12.84 7.63 13.97
N LEU A 107 11.73 7.41 14.66
CA LEU A 107 10.51 8.21 14.49
C LEU A 107 10.75 9.72 14.64
N THR A 108 11.66 10.11 15.54
CA THR A 108 12.02 11.50 15.83
C THR A 108 13.14 12.05 14.95
N ASP A 109 13.85 11.20 14.21
CA ASP A 109 14.93 11.58 13.29
C ASP A 109 15.07 10.55 12.16
N ALA A 110 14.46 10.86 11.01
CA ALA A 110 14.48 9.97 9.85
C ALA A 110 15.88 9.77 9.22
N GLN A 111 16.88 10.59 9.58
CA GLN A 111 18.26 10.39 9.12
C GLN A 111 18.98 9.30 9.92
N HIS A 112 18.51 9.03 11.14
CA HIS A 112 19.04 7.94 11.96
C HIS A 112 18.34 6.64 11.56
N SER A 113 19.12 5.67 11.08
CA SER A 113 18.61 4.35 10.68
C SER A 113 19.34 3.20 11.35
N CYS A 114 18.64 2.09 11.54
CA CYS A 114 19.19 0.84 12.06
C CYS A 114 18.73 -0.37 11.23
N SER A 115 19.40 -1.51 11.41
CA SER A 115 18.98 -2.81 10.88
C SER A 115 18.20 -3.61 11.94
N ALA A 116 17.66 -4.77 11.54
CA ALA A 116 17.10 -5.72 12.49
C ALA A 116 18.15 -6.23 13.50
N ASP A 117 19.41 -6.39 13.09
CA ASP A 117 20.49 -6.85 13.98
C ASP A 117 20.72 -5.90 15.15
N ASP A 118 20.62 -4.59 14.92
CA ASP A 118 20.75 -3.56 15.96
C ASP A 118 19.62 -3.62 17.01
N LEU A 119 18.50 -4.27 16.67
CA LEU A 119 17.31 -4.40 17.51
C LEU A 119 17.27 -5.75 18.26
N GLN A 120 18.15 -6.69 17.94
CA GLN A 120 18.21 -8.01 18.57
C GLN A 120 18.46 -7.91 20.08
N GLY A 121 17.78 -8.78 20.83
CA GLY A 121 17.89 -8.84 22.30
C GLY A 121 17.27 -7.67 23.05
N LYS A 122 16.66 -6.69 22.37
CA LYS A 122 15.90 -5.61 23.03
C LYS A 122 14.48 -6.07 23.36
N ARG A 123 13.85 -5.41 24.33
CA ARG A 123 12.40 -5.53 24.58
C ARG A 123 11.65 -4.80 23.47
N LEU A 124 11.14 -5.53 22.49
CA LEU A 124 10.45 -4.97 21.32
C LEU A 124 8.93 -5.11 21.44
N TYR A 125 8.22 -4.04 21.09
CA TYR A 125 6.78 -4.04 20.91
C TYR A 125 6.46 -3.62 19.48
N ALA A 126 5.72 -4.43 18.74
CA ALA A 126 5.33 -4.09 17.37
C ALA A 126 3.87 -3.68 17.32
N MET A 127 3.57 -2.53 16.72
CA MET A 127 2.20 -2.05 16.56
C MET A 127 1.86 -1.73 15.11
N ALA A 128 0.61 -2.00 14.73
CA ALA A 128 0.11 -1.68 13.40
C ALA A 128 -1.41 -1.40 13.41
N GLY A 129 -1.81 -0.26 12.85
CA GLY A 129 -3.20 0.20 12.68
C GLY A 129 -3.61 0.25 11.20
N ILE A 130 -3.32 -0.84 10.48
CA ILE A 130 -3.53 -0.98 9.03
C ILE A 130 -4.54 -2.10 8.72
N GLY A 131 -4.97 -2.21 7.46
CA GLY A 131 -6.00 -3.19 7.04
C GLY A 131 -5.66 -4.68 7.25
N ASP A 132 -4.37 -5.05 7.33
CA ASP A 132 -3.88 -6.38 7.76
C ASP A 132 -2.62 -6.21 8.63
N PRO A 133 -2.75 -6.02 9.96
CA PRO A 133 -1.61 -5.87 10.87
C PRO A 133 -0.68 -7.09 10.87
N SER A 134 -1.23 -8.29 10.66
CA SER A 134 -0.45 -9.53 10.67
C SER A 134 0.61 -9.56 9.55
N ARG A 135 0.41 -8.82 8.46
CA ARG A 135 1.42 -8.66 7.42
C ARG A 135 2.68 -7.97 7.94
N PHE A 136 2.53 -6.90 8.72
CA PHE A 136 3.64 -6.18 9.31
C PHE A 136 4.40 -7.07 10.30
N PHE A 137 3.68 -7.78 11.17
CA PHE A 137 4.29 -8.69 12.14
C PHE A 137 5.07 -9.82 11.46
N ARG A 138 4.51 -10.47 10.42
CA ARG A 138 5.24 -11.47 9.63
C ARG A 138 6.51 -10.93 8.99
N GLN A 139 6.52 -9.66 8.59
CA GLN A 139 7.72 -9.04 8.04
C GLN A 139 8.80 -8.87 9.10
N LEU A 140 8.44 -8.44 10.31
CA LEU A 140 9.39 -8.34 11.43
C LEU A 140 9.94 -9.72 11.85
N GLU A 141 9.08 -10.74 11.88
CA GLU A 141 9.49 -12.13 12.13
C GLU A 141 10.45 -12.64 11.04
N ALA A 142 10.20 -12.32 9.78
CA ALA A 142 11.08 -12.67 8.66
C ALA A 142 12.44 -11.95 8.73
N LEU A 143 12.51 -10.81 9.41
CA LEU A 143 13.75 -10.12 9.75
C LEU A 143 14.44 -10.69 11.02
N GLY A 144 13.87 -11.74 11.61
CA GLY A 144 14.41 -12.43 12.79
C GLY A 144 14.13 -11.75 14.12
N LEU A 145 13.18 -10.79 14.18
CA LEU A 145 12.88 -10.06 15.41
C LEU A 145 11.84 -10.79 16.26
N GLU A 146 12.07 -10.84 17.57
CA GLU A 146 11.09 -11.25 18.57
C GLU A 146 10.46 -10.02 19.22
N PHE A 147 9.13 -9.96 19.28
CA PHE A 147 8.41 -8.79 19.77
C PHE A 147 7.03 -9.18 20.35
N GLU A 148 6.47 -8.28 21.16
CA GLU A 148 5.08 -8.38 21.58
C GLU A 148 4.18 -7.59 20.60
N ALA A 149 3.24 -8.28 19.96
CA ALA A 149 2.36 -7.71 18.94
C ALA A 149 1.19 -6.92 19.55
N ARG A 150 0.90 -5.75 18.97
CA ARG A 150 -0.18 -4.84 19.33
C ARG A 150 -0.96 -4.41 18.08
N PRO A 151 -1.91 -5.23 17.61
CA PRO A 151 -2.77 -4.85 16.48
C PRO A 151 -3.76 -3.77 16.90
N PHE A 152 -4.00 -2.82 16.01
CA PHE A 152 -5.03 -1.79 16.15
C PHE A 152 -5.98 -1.82 14.95
N PRO A 153 -7.23 -1.32 15.09
CA PRO A 153 -8.13 -1.17 13.96
C PRO A 153 -7.53 -0.32 12.84
N ASP A 154 -7.92 -0.59 11.59
CA ASP A 154 -7.51 0.27 10.48
C ASP A 154 -8.05 1.70 10.71
N HIS A 155 -7.22 2.68 10.37
CA HIS A 155 -7.49 4.09 10.64
C HIS A 155 -7.64 4.46 12.13
N HIS A 156 -7.13 3.65 13.07
CA HIS A 156 -7.17 3.96 14.51
C HIS A 156 -6.67 5.38 14.82
N ILE A 157 -7.33 6.03 15.77
CA ILE A 157 -6.96 7.35 16.29
C ILE A 157 -6.20 7.12 17.59
N TYR A 158 -4.88 7.21 17.52
CA TYR A 158 -4.01 6.94 18.66
C TYR A 158 -4.12 8.01 19.74
N ARG A 159 -4.01 7.55 20.99
CA ARG A 159 -3.86 8.38 22.19
C ARG A 159 -2.61 7.93 22.95
N ALA A 160 -2.05 8.82 23.77
CA ALA A 160 -0.86 8.48 24.58
C ALA A 160 -1.06 7.23 25.45
N ALA A 161 -2.26 7.01 25.98
CA ALA A 161 -2.60 5.81 26.75
C ALA A 161 -2.49 4.51 25.93
N ASP A 162 -2.74 4.56 24.62
CA ASP A 162 -2.61 3.40 23.74
C ASP A 162 -1.16 2.93 23.62
N LEU A 163 -0.19 3.80 23.89
CA LEU A 163 1.27 3.57 23.78
C LEU A 163 1.93 3.28 25.13
N ALA A 164 1.16 3.29 26.23
CA ALA A 164 1.69 3.09 27.59
C ALA A 164 2.33 1.70 27.80
N PHE A 165 2.00 0.73 26.94
CA PHE A 165 2.63 -0.59 26.96
C PHE A 165 4.14 -0.54 26.69
N ALA A 166 4.63 0.52 26.05
CA ALA A 166 6.02 0.61 25.58
C ALA A 166 6.97 1.33 26.56
N HIS A 167 6.57 1.53 27.81
CA HIS A 167 7.33 2.31 28.78
C HIS A 167 8.72 1.74 29.11
N ASP A 168 8.93 0.43 28.89
CA ASP A 168 10.16 -0.29 29.22
C ASP A 168 10.88 -0.86 27.98
N GLY A 169 10.52 -0.42 26.77
CA GLY A 169 11.02 -1.03 25.54
C GLY A 169 11.00 -0.11 24.34
N VAL A 170 11.17 -0.74 23.18
CA VAL A 170 11.28 -0.09 21.87
C VAL A 170 10.04 -0.41 21.05
N VAL A 171 9.42 0.62 20.47
CA VAL A 171 8.27 0.44 19.59
C VAL A 171 8.73 0.29 18.15
N LEU A 172 8.18 -0.71 17.45
CA LEU A 172 8.29 -0.85 16.00
C LEU A 172 6.91 -0.56 15.39
N MET A 173 6.84 0.28 14.37
CA MET A 173 5.58 0.64 13.74
C MET A 173 5.69 0.84 12.22
N THR A 174 4.55 0.90 11.55
CA THR A 174 4.45 1.25 10.13
C THR A 174 4.57 2.75 9.90
N GLU A 175 4.89 3.19 8.68
CA GLU A 175 4.88 4.61 8.31
C GLU A 175 3.49 5.26 8.48
N LYS A 176 2.42 4.51 8.19
CA LYS A 176 1.04 5.00 8.34
C LYS A 176 0.71 5.32 9.80
N ASP A 177 1.23 4.54 10.74
CA ASP A 177 1.03 4.76 12.17
C ASP A 177 1.99 5.84 12.70
N ALA A 178 3.22 5.90 12.18
CA ALA A 178 4.21 6.92 12.52
C ALA A 178 3.68 8.36 12.37
N VAL A 179 2.97 8.64 11.28
CA VAL A 179 2.34 9.96 11.02
C VAL A 179 1.37 10.38 12.14
N LYS A 180 0.72 9.41 12.80
CA LYS A 180 -0.25 9.67 13.87
C LYS A 180 0.38 9.64 15.27
N CYS A 181 1.43 8.85 15.43
CA CYS A 181 2.07 8.59 16.72
C CYS A 181 3.26 9.51 17.03
N ALA A 182 3.78 10.25 16.05
CA ALA A 182 4.99 11.08 16.20
C ALA A 182 4.99 11.97 17.46
N ALA A 183 3.84 12.57 17.81
CA ALA A 183 3.72 13.44 18.99
C ALA A 183 3.31 12.70 20.29
N LEU A 184 3.05 11.39 20.22
CA LEU A 184 2.50 10.59 21.32
C LEU A 184 3.50 9.62 21.93
N VAL A 185 4.55 9.25 21.18
CA VAL A 185 5.58 8.34 21.66
C VAL A 185 6.49 9.06 22.65
N ALA A 186 6.60 8.52 23.87
CA ALA A 186 7.50 9.04 24.91
C ALA A 186 8.90 8.37 24.93
N GLY A 187 9.06 7.23 24.28
CA GLY A 187 10.28 6.42 24.27
C GLY A 187 10.93 6.29 22.89
N VAL A 188 11.70 5.23 22.69
CA VAL A 188 12.32 4.94 21.40
C VAL A 188 11.31 4.24 20.49
N ALA A 189 11.04 4.82 19.33
CA ALA A 189 10.25 4.21 18.28
C ALA A 189 10.99 4.18 16.95
N TRP A 190 11.03 3.02 16.34
CA TRP A 190 11.56 2.80 15.00
C TRP A 190 10.41 2.52 14.05
N VAL A 191 10.51 3.10 12.85
CA VAL A 191 9.55 2.93 11.78
C VAL A 191 10.18 2.03 10.73
N LEU A 192 9.44 1.01 10.29
CA LEU A 192 9.85 0.17 9.16
C LEU A 192 9.18 0.70 7.88
N PRO A 193 9.88 1.48 7.05
CA PRO A 193 9.41 1.81 5.72
C PRO A 193 9.30 0.55 4.86
N VAL A 194 8.33 0.58 3.95
CA VAL A 194 8.14 -0.50 2.97
C VAL A 194 8.05 0.07 1.57
N GLU A 195 8.81 -0.53 0.67
CA GLU A 195 8.78 -0.21 -0.75
C GLU A 195 7.98 -1.26 -1.50
N ALA A 196 7.09 -0.82 -2.39
CA ALA A 196 6.41 -1.70 -3.32
C ALA A 196 7.31 -1.99 -4.51
N GLN A 197 7.75 -3.24 -4.61
CA GLN A 197 8.44 -3.77 -5.79
C GLN A 197 7.43 -4.52 -6.66
N VAL A 198 7.19 -3.99 -7.85
CA VAL A 198 6.33 -4.61 -8.86
C VAL A 198 7.19 -5.43 -9.81
N ILE A 199 6.98 -6.74 -9.82
CA ILE A 199 7.73 -7.73 -10.58
C ILE A 199 6.86 -8.16 -11.77
N SER A 200 7.43 -8.13 -12.97
CA SER A 200 6.75 -8.67 -14.16
C SER A 200 6.80 -10.19 -14.17
N ALA A 201 5.69 -10.81 -14.57
CA ALA A 201 5.61 -12.26 -14.72
C ALA A 201 6.30 -12.76 -16.01
N SER A 202 6.53 -11.88 -17.00
CA SER A 202 7.29 -12.17 -18.22
C SER A 202 8.38 -11.13 -18.44
N ALA A 203 9.45 -11.52 -19.14
CA ALA A 203 10.62 -10.67 -19.39
C ALA A 203 10.32 -9.48 -20.32
N ASP A 204 9.19 -9.52 -21.03
CA ASP A 204 9.01 -8.68 -22.21
C ASP A 204 8.44 -7.30 -21.90
N HIS A 205 7.73 -7.10 -20.78
CA HIS A 205 7.05 -5.83 -20.49
C HIS A 205 6.91 -5.55 -18.97
N SER A 206 7.34 -4.37 -18.52
CA SER A 206 7.07 -3.88 -17.17
C SER A 206 5.71 -3.17 -17.08
N LEU A 207 5.21 -2.95 -15.86
CA LEU A 207 3.98 -2.17 -15.65
C LEU A 207 4.15 -0.73 -16.16
N LEU A 208 5.36 -0.16 -16.03
CA LEU A 208 5.66 1.17 -16.51
C LEU A 208 5.56 1.26 -18.03
N ASP A 209 6.04 0.23 -18.75
CA ASP A 209 5.96 0.19 -20.21
C ASP A 209 4.51 0.25 -20.67
N ILE A 210 3.60 -0.52 -20.04
CA ILE A 210 2.16 -0.48 -20.33
C ILE A 210 1.56 0.90 -20.05
N ILE A 211 1.95 1.55 -18.95
CA ILE A 211 1.47 2.88 -18.60
C ILE A 211 1.89 3.88 -19.68
N LEU A 212 3.17 3.89 -20.05
CA LEU A 212 3.72 4.79 -21.05
C LEU A 212 3.11 4.52 -22.44
N GLU A 213 2.93 3.26 -22.82
CA GLU A 213 2.27 2.85 -24.07
C GLU A 213 0.88 3.48 -24.21
N LYS A 214 0.09 3.42 -23.14
CA LYS A 214 -1.29 3.93 -23.10
C LYS A 214 -1.36 5.46 -23.05
N ILE A 215 -0.38 6.11 -22.41
CA ILE A 215 -0.31 7.57 -22.34
C ILE A 215 0.19 8.16 -23.67
N ASP A 216 1.22 7.55 -24.27
CA ASP A 216 1.88 8.06 -25.48
C ASP A 216 1.25 7.54 -26.79
N GLY A 217 0.35 6.55 -26.70
CA GLY A 217 -0.42 6.01 -27.83
C GLY A 217 0.37 5.15 -28.81
N ARG A 218 1.50 4.57 -28.40
CA ARG A 218 2.36 3.73 -29.26
C ARG A 218 2.27 2.26 -28.87
N ALA A 219 1.66 1.40 -29.68
CA ALA A 219 1.79 -0.04 -29.48
C ALA A 219 3.27 -0.47 -29.56
N LEU A 220 3.75 -1.23 -28.58
CA LEU A 220 5.08 -1.86 -28.66
C LEU A 220 5.06 -2.89 -29.79
N ALA A 221 6.07 -2.80 -30.66
CA ALA A 221 6.23 -3.62 -31.86
C ALA A 221 6.68 -5.05 -31.53
#